data_AF-A0A8T2UQB4-F1
#
_entry.id   AF-A0A8T2UQB4-F1
#
_cell.length_a   1.000
_cell.length_b   1.000
_cell.length_c   1.000
_cell.angle_alpha   90.00
_cell.angle_beta   90.00
_cell.angle_gamma   90.00
#
_symmetry.space_group_name_H-M   'P 1'
#
loop_
_entity.id
_entity.type
_entity.pdbx_description
1 polymer ?
#
loop_
_entity_poly.entity_id
_entity_poly.type
_entity_poly.pdbx_seq_one_letter_code
_entity_poly.pdbx_strand_id
1 'polypeptide(L)' 'MGVVEAVRRVVSGSDGVTALWVTHRLEELDYADGASYMENGHVVLGGSVAKVKKFVLEKQEEYKRSISF' A
#
# COMPACT_ATOMS: atom_id res chain seq x y z
N MET A 1 18.07 6.00 7.76
CA MET A 1 17.63 5.34 6.52
C MET A 1 16.64 4.26 6.92
N GLY A 2 15.37 4.38 6.51
CA GLY A 2 14.36 3.37 6.81
C GLY A 2 14.47 2.16 5.87
N VAL A 3 13.92 1.01 6.26
CA VAL A 3 13.97 -0.22 5.43
C VAL A 3 13.32 0.01 4.06
N VAL A 4 12.14 0.65 4.02
CA VAL A 4 11.41 0.92 2.77
C VAL A 4 12.22 1.84 1.82
N GLU A 5 12.93 2.81 2.38
CA GLU A 5 13.80 3.70 1.62
C GLU A 5 15.01 2.94 1.03
N ALA A 6 15.60 2.02 1.81
CA ALA A 6 16.68 1.16 1.33
C ALA A 6 16.21 0.24 0.19
N VAL A 7 15.01 -0.35 0.34
CA VAL A 7 14.38 -1.17 -0.71
C VAL A 7 14.16 -0.35 -1.98
N ARG A 8 13.60 0.86 -1.87
CA ARG A 8 13.38 1.74 -3.02
C ARG A 8 14.67 2.04 -3.79
N ARG A 9 15.79 2.25 -3.09
CA ARG A 9 17.10 2.49 -3.72
C ARG A 9 17.58 1.29 -4.52
N VAL A 10 17.38 0.07 -4.01
CA VAL A 10 17.73 -1.17 -4.72
C VAL A 10 16.84 -1.35 -5.96
N VAL A 11 15.53 -1.14 -5.82
CA VAL A 11 14.56 -1.23 -6.93
C VAL A 11 14.84 -0.18 -8.02
N SER A 12 15.26 1.02 -7.63
CA SER A 12 15.59 2.11 -8.57
C SER A 12 16.96 1.92 -9.25
N GLY A 13 17.74 0.91 -8.84
CA GLY A 13 19.01 0.57 -9.47
C GLY A 13 18.85 -0.02 -10.86
N SER A 14 19.95 -0.11 -11.60
CA SER A 14 19.99 -0.66 -12.97
C SER A 14 19.70 -2.17 -13.06
N ASP A 15 19.59 -2.85 -11.92
CA ASP A 15 19.49 -4.31 -11.85
C ASP A 15 18.07 -4.84 -12.13
N GLY A 16 17.09 -3.96 -12.35
CA GLY A 16 15.74 -4.32 -12.82
C GLY A 16 14.91 -5.13 -11.81
N VAL A 17 15.24 -5.05 -10.52
CA VAL A 17 14.58 -5.82 -9.47
C VAL A 17 13.22 -5.22 -9.11
N THR A 18 12.18 -6.05 -9.04
CA THR A 18 10.85 -5.66 -8.52
C THR A 18 10.71 -6.09 -7.07
N ALA A 19 10.24 -5.19 -6.20
CA ALA A 19 9.91 -5.52 -4.81
C ALA A 19 8.39 -5.51 -4.60
N LEU A 20 7.88 -6.51 -3.88
CA LEU A 20 6.53 -6.51 -3.34
C LEU A 20 6.61 -6.24 -1.83
N TRP A 21 5.84 -5.26 -1.36
CA TRP A 21 5.80 -4.86 0.04
C TRP A 21 4.38 -5.03 0.59
N VAL A 22 4.21 -5.91 1.57
CA VAL A 22 2.92 -6.13 2.25
C VAL A 22 2.91 -5.35 3.55
N THR A 23 1.96 -4.44 3.70
CA THR A 23 1.87 -3.59 4.88
C THR A 23 0.45 -3.19 5.21
N HIS A 24 0.22 -2.86 6.48
CA HIS A 24 -0.99 -2.21 6.98
C HIS A 24 -0.77 -0.71 7.23
N ARG A 25 0.46 -0.22 7.04
CA ARG A 25 0.88 1.17 7.30
C ARG A 25 0.77 1.99 6.02
N LEU A 26 -0.22 2.88 5.96
CA LEU A 26 -0.50 3.66 4.75
C LEU A 26 0.63 4.61 4.38
N GLU A 27 1.38 5.14 5.34
CA GLU A 27 2.54 6.00 5.09
C GLU A 27 3.67 5.28 4.31
N GLU A 28 3.76 3.96 4.37
CA GLU A 28 4.79 3.21 3.63
C GLU A 28 4.49 3.16 2.12
N LEU A 29 3.23 3.31 1.73
CA LEU A 29 2.85 3.36 0.32
C LEU A 29 3.39 4.62 -0.40
N ASP A 30 3.81 5.67 0.31
CA ASP A 30 4.41 6.87 -0.31
C ASP A 30 5.76 6.58 -1.00
N TYR A 31 6.36 5.43 -0.71
CA TYR A 31 7.60 4.99 -1.32
C TYR A 31 7.39 4.02 -2.49
N ALA A 32 6.15 3.60 -2.75
CA ALA A 32 5.82 2.62 -3.76
C ALA A 32 5.43 3.29 -5.09
N ASP A 33 5.72 2.61 -6.20
CA ASP A 33 5.31 3.05 -7.53
C ASP A 33 3.83 2.73 -7.81
N GLY A 34 3.28 1.73 -7.12
CA GLY A 34 1.89 1.29 -7.23
C GLY A 34 1.46 0.50 -6.00
N ALA A 35 0.15 0.25 -5.89
CA ALA A 35 -0.40 -0.49 -4.76
C ALA A 35 -1.56 -1.40 -5.19
N SER A 36 -1.82 -2.42 -4.37
CA SER A 36 -3.00 -3.27 -4.47
C SER A 36 -3.60 -3.48 -3.08
N TYR A 37 -4.91 -3.36 -2.97
CA TYR A 37 -5.68 -3.70 -1.78
C TYR A 37 -6.25 -5.11 -1.93
N MET A 38 -6.09 -5.90 -0.86
CA MET A 38 -6.56 -7.27 -0.79
C MET A 38 -7.60 -7.43 0.31
N GLU A 39 -8.61 -8.25 0.04
CA GLU A 39 -9.66 -8.61 0.98
C GLU A 39 -10.06 -10.07 0.76
N ASN A 40 -10.23 -10.84 1.84
CA ASN A 40 -10.61 -12.26 1.78
C ASN A 40 -9.74 -13.09 0.82
N GLY A 41 -8.43 -12.82 0.78
CA GLY A 41 -7.47 -13.52 -0.08
C GLY A 41 -7.45 -13.10 -1.56
N HIS A 42 -8.23 -12.08 -1.94
CA HIS A 42 -8.33 -11.61 -3.33
C HIS A 42 -7.87 -10.17 -3.47
N VAL A 43 -7.29 -9.81 -4.62
CA VAL A 43 -7.02 -8.39 -4.96
C VAL A 43 -8.33 -7.75 -5.40
N VAL A 44 -8.82 -6.79 -4.62
CA VAL A 44 -10.09 -6.10 -4.87
C VAL A 44 -9.87 -4.79 -5.63
N LEU A 45 -8.73 -4.14 -5.42
CA LEU A 45 -8.38 -2.88 -6.08
C LEU A 45 -6.89 -2.80 -6.34
N GLY A 46 -6.50 -2.38 -7.54
CA GLY A 46 -5.12 -2.04 -7.89
C GLY A 46 -5.01 -0.67 -8.58
N GLY A 47 -3.80 -0.14 -8.61
CA GLY A 47 -3.45 1.05 -9.38
C GLY A 47 -2.46 1.97 -8.67
N SER A 48 -2.62 3.28 -8.89
CA SER A 48 -1.77 4.28 -8.24
C SER A 48 -1.94 4.27 -6.72
N VAL A 49 -0.85 4.62 -6.02
CA VAL A 49 -0.83 4.74 -4.56
C VAL A 49 -1.96 5.63 -4.05
N ALA A 50 -2.19 6.79 -4.67
CA ALA A 50 -3.24 7.73 -4.26
C ALA A 50 -4.63 7.09 -4.31
N LYS A 51 -4.93 6.33 -5.37
CA LYS A 51 -6.22 5.64 -5.55
C LYS A 51 -6.43 4.59 -4.44
N VAL A 52 -5.41 3.76 -4.20
CA VAL A 52 -5.50 2.69 -3.20
C VAL A 52 -5.54 3.25 -1.78
N LYS A 53 -4.72 4.25 -1.46
CA LYS A 53 -4.75 4.93 -0.15
C LYS A 53 -6.13 5.49 0.16
N LYS A 54 -6.72 6.23 -0.78
CA LYS A 54 -8.07 6.80 -0.62
C LYS A 54 -9.09 5.71 -0.30
N PHE A 55 -9.08 4.63 -1.07
CA PHE A 55 -9.99 3.50 -0.87
C PHE A 55 -9.84 2.85 0.51
N VAL A 56 -8.60 2.61 0.96
CA VAL A 56 -8.35 2.00 2.29
C VAL A 56 -8.82 2.92 3.41
N LEU A 57 -8.61 4.24 3.30
CA LEU A 57 -9.10 5.21 4.28
C LEU A 57 -10.63 5.21 4.36
N GLU A 58 -11.32 5.21 3.21
CA GLU A 58 -12.79 5.13 3.16
C GLU A 58 -13.29 3.84 3.84
N LYS A 59 -12.64 2.69 3.58
CA LYS A 59 -12.95 1.41 4.24
C LYS A 59 -12.74 1.43 5.74
N GLN A 60 -11.67 2.07 6.21
CA GLN A 60 -11.40 2.22 7.65
C GLN A 60 -12.49 3.06 8.32
N GLU A 61 -12.97 4.13 7.69
CA GLU A 61 -14.05 4.97 8.22
C GLU A 61 -15.42 4.26 8.18
N GLU A 62 -15.69 3.44 7.16
CA GLU A 62 -16.85 2.53 7.15
C GLU A 62 -16.80 1.56 8.33
N TYR A 63 -15.66 0.90 8.55
CA TYR A 63 -15.48 -0.04 9.66
C TYR A 63 -15.67 0.65 11.02
N LYS A 64 -15.03 1.80 11.25
CA LYS A 64 -15.17 2.58 12.49
C LYS A 64 -16.63 2.96 12.77
N ARG A 65 -17.38 3.38 11.74
CA ARG A 65 -18.81 3.68 11.88
C ARG A 65 -19.65 2.45 12.24
N SER A 66 -19.30 1.27 11.71
CA SER A 66 -20.04 0.04 12.00
C SER A 66 -19.89 -0.47 13.43
N ILE A 67 -18.81 -0.09 14.12
CA ILE A 67 -18.50 -0.54 15.49
C ILE A 67 -18.75 0.54 16.55
N SER A 68 -19.08 1.78 16.14
CA SER A 68 -19.44 2.86 17.05
C SER A 68 -20.96 2.85 17.26
N PHE A 69 -21.39 2.44 18.46
CA PHE A 69 -22.79 2.51 18.92
C PHE A 69 -23.24 3.94 19.21
#